data_AF-A0A5C7J3B8-F1
#
_entry.id   AF-A0A5C7J3B8-F1
#
_cell.length_a   1.000
_cell.length_b   1.000
_cell.length_c   1.000
_cell.angle_alpha   90.00
_cell.angle_beta   90.00
_cell.angle_gamma   90.00
#
_symmetry.space_group_name_H-M   'P 1'
#
loop_
_entity.id
_entity.type
_entity.pdbx_description
1 polymer ?
#
loop_
_entity_poly.entity_id
_entity_poly.type
_entity_poly.pdbx_seq_one_letter_code
_entity_poly.pdbx_strand_id
1 'polypeptide(L)'
;MAILNSELKLVRALTNNDLATNGGRISNNVIVAGSVNGIFPSIDAAERAAGSTKWRKVFWRVDNAASTRAINVRAMLSQPTPGGDHIVMTYGTHIDTQADRNISTDVMYGVGLLSAGVAAGANTIVVATETGTSPAIYRAGDTILLTNKVNLADVAGDMEVAVIDTVNYVGTTATITLENPLVYSYSIGDEVASFDEYAELVSSISGLTVSTVGSGDVDINAISANHIGSLFDTITCTFTSSSTFNGNSALLGPLGAGTVSGGFAPNNPDKGVPYFMIQNTAFSGAFTVGDTFSFVVNPAHVPVWLYRIVPAAIGPLSNNSFRLALMLESE
;
A
#
# COMPACT_ATOMS: atom_id res chain seq x y z
N MET A 1 -12.71 10.88 -13.59
CA MET A 1 -13.98 10.30 -13.08
C MET A 1 -13.73 9.93 -11.64
N ALA A 2 -14.61 10.23 -10.68
CA ALA A 2 -14.32 9.90 -9.28
C ALA A 2 -14.04 8.41 -9.08
N ILE A 3 -13.10 8.10 -8.18
CA ILE A 3 -12.79 6.74 -7.75
C ILE A 3 -13.91 6.28 -6.81
N LEU A 4 -14.49 5.11 -7.10
CA LEU A 4 -15.56 4.56 -6.29
C LEU A 4 -15.00 3.63 -5.21
N ASN A 5 -15.68 3.53 -4.06
CA ASN A 5 -15.29 2.57 -3.00
C ASN A 5 -15.24 1.13 -3.51
N SER A 6 -16.11 0.75 -4.45
CA SER A 6 -16.09 -0.57 -5.08
C SER A 6 -14.84 -0.84 -5.93
N GLU A 7 -14.08 0.18 -6.33
CA GLU A 7 -12.84 0.07 -7.09
C GLU A 7 -11.62 -0.10 -6.18
N LEU A 8 -11.76 0.13 -4.87
CA LEU A 8 -10.70 -0.08 -3.89
C LEU A 8 -10.68 -1.55 -3.48
N LYS A 9 -9.60 -2.25 -3.84
CA LYS A 9 -9.45 -3.69 -3.56
C LYS A 9 -8.28 -3.93 -2.63
N LEU A 10 -8.49 -4.77 -1.61
CA LEU A 10 -7.41 -5.38 -0.86
C LEU A 10 -7.07 -6.73 -1.49
N VAL A 11 -5.79 -6.98 -1.76
CA VAL A 11 -5.33 -8.14 -2.52
C VAL A 11 -4.18 -8.82 -1.79
N ARG A 12 -4.13 -10.16 -1.83
CA ARG A 12 -3.02 -10.93 -1.24
C ARG A 12 -1.74 -10.76 -2.06
N ALA A 13 -0.60 -10.86 -1.40
CA ALA A 13 0.65 -11.19 -2.08
C ALA A 13 0.61 -12.60 -2.69
N LEU A 14 1.49 -12.84 -3.66
CA LEU A 14 1.60 -14.11 -4.39
C LEU A 14 2.01 -15.26 -3.47
N THR A 15 2.95 -15.00 -2.57
CA THR A 15 3.38 -15.97 -1.56
C THR A 15 2.82 -15.57 -0.20
N ASN A 16 2.10 -16.48 0.44
CA ASN A 16 1.57 -16.29 1.79
C ASN A 16 1.95 -17.50 2.65
N ASN A 17 3.05 -17.40 3.38
CA ASN A 17 3.58 -18.46 4.25
C ASN A 17 4.31 -17.84 5.46
N ASP A 18 4.93 -18.69 6.29
CA ASP A 18 5.70 -18.26 7.48
C ASP A 18 7.22 -18.38 7.25
N LEU A 19 7.67 -18.28 5.98
CA LEU A 19 9.07 -18.38 5.58
C LEU A 19 9.60 -17.02 5.11
N ALA A 20 10.92 -16.92 4.94
CA ALA A 20 11.58 -15.73 4.38
C ALA A 20 11.03 -15.31 3.00
N THR A 21 10.46 -16.26 2.24
CA THR A 21 9.88 -16.04 0.91
C THR A 21 8.45 -15.50 0.93
N ASN A 22 7.82 -15.37 2.10
CA ASN A 22 6.51 -14.75 2.26
C ASN A 22 6.48 -13.35 1.62
N GLY A 23 5.32 -12.93 1.13
CA GLY A 23 5.15 -11.65 0.43
C GLY A 23 5.50 -11.74 -1.05
N GLY A 24 6.39 -10.85 -1.51
CA GLY A 24 6.72 -10.70 -2.91
C GLY A 24 5.69 -9.88 -3.67
N ARG A 25 5.41 -10.28 -4.92
CA ARG A 25 4.51 -9.57 -5.85
C ARG A 25 3.04 -9.69 -5.46
N ILE A 26 2.21 -8.81 -6.00
CA ILE A 26 0.75 -8.90 -5.88
C ILE A 26 0.21 -10.16 -6.60
N SER A 27 -0.87 -10.74 -6.07
CA SER A 27 -1.61 -11.84 -6.72
C SER A 27 -2.91 -11.34 -7.38
N ASN A 28 -3.73 -12.25 -7.91
CA ASN A 28 -5.10 -11.95 -8.33
C ASN A 28 -6.15 -12.21 -7.24
N ASN A 29 -5.75 -12.67 -6.06
CA ASN A 29 -6.65 -13.09 -4.99
C ASN A 29 -7.10 -11.88 -4.14
N VAL A 30 -8.27 -11.35 -4.45
CA VAL A 30 -8.91 -10.27 -3.70
C VAL A 30 -9.39 -10.79 -2.33
N ILE A 31 -9.10 -10.04 -1.29
CA ILE A 31 -9.56 -10.30 0.08
C ILE A 31 -10.89 -9.59 0.28
N VAL A 32 -11.92 -10.37 0.62
CA VAL A 32 -13.23 -9.82 0.95
C VAL A 32 -13.24 -9.41 2.42
N ALA A 33 -13.75 -8.20 2.71
CA ALA A 33 -13.89 -7.71 4.08
C ALA A 33 -14.74 -8.66 4.93
N GLY A 34 -14.35 -8.85 6.20
CA GLY A 34 -15.01 -9.77 7.13
C GLY A 34 -14.74 -11.26 6.86
N SER A 35 -13.92 -11.62 5.87
CA SER A 35 -13.55 -13.03 5.65
C SER A 35 -12.70 -13.58 6.78
N VAL A 36 -13.11 -14.73 7.32
CA VAL A 36 -12.30 -15.47 8.30
C VAL A 36 -11.03 -15.94 7.62
N ASN A 37 -9.90 -15.73 8.30
CA ASN A 37 -8.57 -16.04 7.79
C ASN A 37 -8.23 -15.37 6.44
N GLY A 38 -8.82 -14.20 6.18
CA GLY A 38 -8.60 -13.43 4.96
C GLY A 38 -7.14 -13.00 4.78
N ILE A 39 -6.46 -12.66 5.88
CA ILE A 39 -5.07 -12.19 5.91
C ILE A 39 -4.20 -13.16 6.73
N PHE A 40 -4.53 -13.32 8.01
CA PHE A 40 -3.81 -14.20 8.93
C PHE A 40 -4.52 -15.53 9.13
N PRO A 41 -3.81 -16.64 9.35
CA PRO A 41 -4.42 -17.88 9.78
C PRO A 41 -4.98 -17.78 11.20
N SER A 42 -5.89 -18.70 11.55
CA SER A 42 -6.38 -18.86 12.92
C SER A 42 -5.24 -19.18 13.87
N ILE A 43 -5.36 -18.74 15.12
CA ILE A 43 -4.35 -18.97 16.16
C ILE A 43 -4.67 -20.29 16.87
N ASP A 44 -3.78 -21.27 16.74
CA ASP A 44 -3.97 -22.55 17.39
C ASP A 44 -3.65 -22.49 18.91
N ALA A 45 -3.92 -23.58 19.62
CA ALA A 45 -3.72 -23.63 21.07
C ALA A 45 -2.23 -23.58 21.47
N ALA A 46 -1.33 -24.10 20.64
CA ALA A 46 0.10 -24.09 20.90
C ALA A 46 0.68 -22.68 20.71
N GLU A 47 0.27 -21.99 19.64
CA GLU A 47 0.61 -20.59 19.38
C GLU A 47 0.12 -19.66 20.49
N ARG A 48 -1.07 -19.90 21.06
CA ARG A 48 -1.56 -19.14 22.23
C ARG A 48 -0.76 -19.43 23.49
N ALA A 49 -0.39 -20.68 23.71
CA ALA A 49 0.39 -21.06 24.89
C ALA A 49 1.80 -20.47 24.86
N ALA A 50 2.49 -20.55 23.72
CA ALA A 50 3.89 -20.13 23.57
C ALA A 50 4.05 -18.66 23.17
N GLY A 51 3.01 -18.05 22.59
CA GLY A 51 3.13 -16.84 21.80
C GLY A 51 3.64 -17.12 20.39
N SER A 52 3.33 -16.24 19.45
CA SER A 52 3.79 -16.36 18.06
C SER A 52 3.80 -15.00 17.37
N THR A 53 4.54 -14.89 16.28
CA THR A 53 4.48 -13.71 15.42
C THR A 53 4.39 -14.12 13.95
N LYS A 54 3.65 -13.34 13.15
CA LYS A 54 3.47 -13.61 11.73
C LYS A 54 3.46 -12.33 10.92
N TRP A 55 4.13 -12.35 9.79
CA TRP A 55 4.08 -11.31 8.78
C TRP A 55 3.08 -11.66 7.69
N ARG A 56 2.32 -10.70 7.18
CA ARG A 56 1.49 -10.86 5.99
C ARG A 56 1.57 -9.63 5.12
N LYS A 57 1.89 -9.82 3.85
CA LYS A 57 1.86 -8.75 2.86
C LYS A 57 0.53 -8.73 2.13
N VAL A 58 -0.03 -7.53 1.99
CA VAL A 58 -1.22 -7.26 1.20
C VAL A 58 -1.00 -6.00 0.38
N PHE A 59 -1.86 -5.80 -0.62
CA PHE A 59 -1.81 -4.65 -1.51
C PHE A 59 -3.18 -4.00 -1.54
N TRP A 60 -3.22 -2.70 -1.33
CA TRP A 60 -4.34 -1.91 -1.82
C TRP A 60 -4.14 -1.67 -3.32
N ARG A 61 -5.19 -1.87 -4.11
CA ARG A 61 -5.23 -1.63 -5.55
C ARG A 61 -6.43 -0.75 -5.88
N VAL A 62 -6.22 0.22 -6.77
CA VAL A 62 -7.28 1.09 -7.29
C VAL A 62 -7.67 0.64 -8.69
N ASP A 63 -8.80 -0.06 -8.83
CA ASP A 63 -9.34 -0.54 -10.11
C ASP A 63 -10.19 0.51 -10.82
N ASN A 64 -9.67 1.72 -11.00
CA ASN A 64 -10.39 2.79 -11.69
C ASN A 64 -10.14 2.73 -13.20
N ALA A 65 -11.19 2.47 -13.99
CA ALA A 65 -11.05 2.32 -15.44
C ALA A 65 -10.60 3.60 -16.17
N ALA A 66 -10.81 4.76 -15.56
CA ALA A 66 -10.37 6.05 -16.09
C ALA A 66 -8.92 6.40 -15.68
N SER A 67 -8.22 5.52 -14.95
CA SER A 67 -6.90 5.80 -14.37
C SER A 67 -6.82 7.14 -13.64
N THR A 68 -7.89 7.48 -12.90
CA THR A 68 -7.98 8.76 -12.19
C THR A 68 -6.96 8.79 -11.06
N ARG A 69 -6.22 9.90 -10.95
CA ARG A 69 -5.22 10.11 -9.92
C ARG A 69 -5.90 10.20 -8.55
N ALA A 70 -5.39 9.44 -7.59
CA ALA A 70 -5.75 9.60 -6.19
C ALA A 70 -4.71 10.46 -5.47
N ILE A 71 -5.15 11.31 -4.55
CA ILE A 71 -4.32 12.16 -3.70
C ILE A 71 -4.63 11.91 -2.22
N ASN A 72 -3.74 12.36 -1.34
CA ASN A 72 -3.88 12.22 0.12
C ASN A 72 -4.13 10.75 0.53
N VAL A 73 -3.32 9.85 -0.03
CA VAL A 73 -3.57 8.40 0.05
C VAL A 73 -2.95 7.85 1.32
N ARG A 74 -3.79 7.31 2.20
CA ARG A 74 -3.44 6.90 3.56
C ARG A 74 -3.93 5.48 3.80
N ALA A 75 -3.00 4.52 3.86
CA ALA A 75 -3.31 3.19 4.38
C ALA A 75 -3.07 3.18 5.88
N MET A 76 -3.99 2.61 6.67
CA MET A 76 -3.87 2.65 8.12
C MET A 76 -4.63 1.52 8.80
N LEU A 77 -4.22 1.19 10.02
CA LEU A 77 -5.03 0.41 10.95
C LEU A 77 -6.04 1.33 11.64
N SER A 78 -7.29 0.92 11.76
CA SER A 78 -8.38 1.75 12.29
C SER A 78 -9.27 0.96 13.26
N GLN A 79 -8.66 0.04 14.00
CA GLN A 79 -9.21 -0.61 15.19
C GLN A 79 -8.16 -1.62 15.73
N PRO A 80 -7.77 -1.57 17.02
CA PRO A 80 -6.94 -2.61 17.62
C PRO A 80 -7.73 -3.92 17.76
N THR A 81 -7.04 -5.04 18.01
CA THR A 81 -7.76 -6.31 18.15
C THR A 81 -8.40 -6.43 19.54
N PRO A 82 -9.58 -7.05 19.68
CA PRO A 82 -10.16 -7.35 20.99
C PRO A 82 -9.53 -8.58 21.65
N GLY A 83 -8.75 -9.38 20.91
CA GLY A 83 -8.22 -10.68 21.33
C GLY A 83 -6.96 -10.64 22.18
N GLY A 84 -6.39 -9.45 22.41
CA GLY A 84 -5.11 -9.29 23.10
C GLY A 84 -3.90 -9.69 22.25
N ASP A 85 -4.09 -10.13 21.00
CA ASP A 85 -3.06 -10.06 19.97
C ASP A 85 -3.00 -8.65 19.39
N HIS A 86 -1.88 -8.30 18.78
CA HIS A 86 -1.63 -6.95 18.32
C HIS A 86 -1.26 -6.99 16.85
N ILE A 87 -1.67 -5.97 16.10
CA ILE A 87 -1.29 -5.83 14.70
C ILE A 87 -0.69 -4.46 14.52
N VAL A 88 0.52 -4.45 13.94
CA VAL A 88 1.17 -3.24 13.44
C VAL A 88 1.38 -3.38 11.95
N MET A 89 1.58 -2.26 11.27
CA MET A 89 1.86 -2.25 9.83
C MET A 89 3.12 -1.47 9.49
N THR A 90 3.72 -1.80 8.35
CA THR A 90 4.74 -0.97 7.70
C THR A 90 4.48 -0.96 6.20
N TYR A 91 4.92 0.09 5.52
CA TYR A 91 4.82 0.14 4.07
C TYR A 91 5.86 -0.76 3.41
N GLY A 92 5.50 -1.31 2.25
CA GLY A 92 6.36 -2.18 1.47
C GLY A 92 6.61 -1.65 0.07
N THR A 93 7.46 -2.37 -0.63
CA THR A 93 7.70 -2.22 -2.06
C THR A 93 6.88 -3.26 -2.83
N HIS A 94 6.84 -3.17 -4.16
CA HIS A 94 6.07 -4.13 -4.97
C HIS A 94 6.65 -5.55 -4.97
N ILE A 95 7.90 -5.75 -4.53
CA ILE A 95 8.62 -7.02 -4.72
C ILE A 95 9.27 -7.57 -3.45
N ASP A 96 9.40 -6.78 -2.39
CA ASP A 96 10.02 -7.26 -1.16
C ASP A 96 9.28 -8.44 -0.52
N THR A 97 10.06 -9.20 0.22
CA THR A 97 9.68 -10.42 0.92
C THR A 97 9.89 -10.25 2.41
N GLN A 98 9.46 -11.23 3.21
CA GLN A 98 9.66 -11.20 4.64
C GLN A 98 11.16 -11.21 5.02
N ALA A 99 12.04 -11.71 4.15
CA ALA A 99 13.48 -11.61 4.33
C ALA A 99 13.99 -10.16 4.47
N ASP A 100 13.26 -9.21 3.88
CA ASP A 100 13.59 -7.79 3.85
C ASP A 100 12.94 -7.01 5.02
N ARG A 101 12.24 -7.70 5.92
CA ARG A 101 11.47 -7.12 7.04
C ARG A 101 12.14 -7.39 8.38
N ASN A 102 12.12 -6.38 9.23
CA ASN A 102 12.61 -6.48 10.60
C ASN A 102 11.83 -5.54 11.51
N ILE A 103 11.03 -6.14 12.41
CA ILE A 103 10.17 -5.44 13.38
C ILE A 103 10.89 -4.40 14.23
N SER A 104 12.20 -4.56 14.45
CA SER A 104 13.01 -3.67 15.29
C SER A 104 13.58 -2.46 14.54
N THR A 105 13.65 -2.51 13.22
CA THR A 105 14.25 -1.43 12.39
C THR A 105 13.27 -0.79 11.44
N ASP A 106 12.25 -1.52 11.01
CA ASP A 106 11.19 -1.00 10.15
C ASP A 106 10.38 0.05 10.91
N VAL A 107 9.97 1.10 10.20
CA VAL A 107 9.04 2.09 10.74
C VAL A 107 7.66 1.44 10.82
N MET A 108 7.15 1.33 12.04
CA MET A 108 5.87 0.68 12.34
C MET A 108 4.81 1.71 12.64
N TYR A 109 3.65 1.48 12.07
CA TYR A 109 2.42 2.22 12.25
C TYR A 109 1.37 1.32 12.90
N GLY A 110 0.42 1.93 13.59
CA GLY A 110 -0.54 1.18 14.39
C GLY A 110 -1.71 2.05 14.80
N VAL A 111 -2.52 1.48 15.68
CA VAL A 111 -3.66 2.17 16.27
C VAL A 111 -3.63 2.01 17.77
N GLY A 112 -3.83 3.11 18.47
CA GLY A 112 -4.05 3.17 19.90
C GLY A 112 -5.40 3.80 20.21
N LEU A 113 -5.79 3.78 21.47
CA LEU A 113 -7.05 4.33 21.94
C LEU A 113 -6.77 5.47 22.92
N LEU A 114 -7.53 6.56 22.86
CA LEU A 114 -7.40 7.63 23.85
C LEU A 114 -7.63 7.10 25.27
N SER A 115 -6.70 7.41 26.18
CA SER A 115 -6.76 7.04 27.59
C SER A 115 -7.63 7.99 28.43
N ALA A 116 -7.98 9.16 27.87
CA ALA A 116 -8.85 10.14 28.49
C ALA A 116 -9.54 10.97 27.40
N GLY A 117 -10.71 11.53 27.73
CA GLY A 117 -11.36 12.49 26.84
C GLY A 117 -10.53 13.76 26.68
N VAL A 118 -10.56 14.33 25.48
CA VAL A 118 -9.84 15.54 25.09
C VAL A 118 -10.81 16.52 24.44
N ALA A 119 -10.72 17.79 24.84
CA ALA A 119 -11.55 18.84 24.28
C ALA A 119 -10.91 19.47 23.04
N ALA A 120 -11.74 20.05 22.17
CA ALA A 120 -11.28 20.92 21.10
C ALA A 120 -10.37 22.03 21.66
N GLY A 121 -9.31 22.34 20.92
CA GLY A 121 -8.26 23.28 21.33
C GLY A 121 -7.12 22.66 22.13
N ALA A 122 -7.22 21.41 22.55
CA ALA A 122 -6.11 20.72 23.22
C ALA A 122 -4.99 20.35 22.23
N ASN A 123 -3.75 20.41 22.70
CA ASN A 123 -2.56 20.04 21.94
C ASN A 123 -1.82 18.84 22.55
N THR A 124 -2.36 18.23 23.60
CA THR A 124 -1.78 17.06 24.26
C THR A 124 -2.83 15.98 24.37
N ILE A 125 -2.48 14.77 23.93
CA ILE A 125 -3.31 13.57 24.06
C ILE A 125 -2.52 12.47 24.77
N VAL A 126 -3.24 11.58 25.44
CA VAL A 126 -2.66 10.39 26.05
C VAL A 126 -3.33 9.18 25.42
N VAL A 127 -2.52 8.29 24.85
CA VAL A 127 -2.96 7.16 24.05
C VAL A 127 -2.46 5.86 24.68
N ALA A 128 -3.38 4.93 24.92
CA ALA A 128 -3.06 3.55 25.23
C ALA A 128 -2.74 2.82 23.94
N THR A 129 -1.54 2.28 23.85
CA THR A 129 -1.08 1.47 22.73
C THR A 129 -1.03 -0.01 23.12
N GLU A 130 -1.09 -0.87 22.11
CA GLU A 130 -0.88 -2.31 22.31
C GLU A 130 0.60 -2.65 22.45
N THR A 131 1.47 -1.86 21.82
CA THR A 131 2.93 -2.00 21.85
C THR A 131 3.57 -0.77 22.50
N GLY A 132 4.59 -0.96 23.32
CA GLY A 132 5.39 0.15 23.87
C GLY A 132 6.36 0.71 22.83
N THR A 133 7.65 0.79 23.15
CA THR A 133 8.68 1.24 22.20
C THR A 133 9.20 0.13 21.28
N SER A 134 8.65 -1.08 21.36
CA SER A 134 9.12 -2.26 20.62
C SER A 134 7.97 -3.04 19.98
N PRO A 135 7.46 -2.59 18.81
CA PRO A 135 7.82 -1.35 18.13
C PRO A 135 7.01 -0.15 18.66
N ALA A 136 7.61 1.04 18.66
CA ALA A 136 6.87 2.29 18.80
C ALA A 136 5.96 2.47 17.56
N ILE A 137 4.71 2.87 17.75
CA ILE A 137 3.78 3.15 16.65
C ILE A 137 3.58 4.65 16.41
N TYR A 138 4.07 5.50 17.31
CA TYR A 138 4.09 6.96 17.20
C TYR A 138 5.49 7.49 17.41
N ARG A 139 5.89 8.47 16.59
CA ARG A 139 7.17 9.19 16.64
C ARG A 139 6.93 10.67 16.37
N ALA A 140 7.87 11.51 16.78
CA ALA A 140 7.89 12.92 16.36
C ALA A 140 7.94 13.02 14.83
N GLY A 141 7.12 13.89 14.26
CA GLY A 141 6.92 14.05 12.82
C GLY A 141 5.93 13.07 12.17
N ASP A 142 5.51 12.01 12.88
CA ASP A 142 4.50 11.09 12.34
C ASP A 142 3.15 11.81 12.19
N THR A 143 2.43 11.46 11.14
CA THR A 143 1.04 11.88 10.93
C THR A 143 0.09 10.87 11.59
N ILE A 144 -0.95 11.38 12.23
CA ILE A 144 -1.99 10.57 12.88
C ILE A 144 -3.39 11.01 12.45
N LEU A 145 -4.33 10.07 12.50
CA LEU A 145 -5.76 10.31 12.36
C LEU A 145 -6.40 10.07 13.74
N LEU A 146 -7.09 11.08 14.25
CA LEU A 146 -8.00 10.92 15.38
C LEU A 146 -9.42 10.78 14.85
N THR A 147 -10.20 9.84 15.38
CA THR A 147 -11.60 9.69 14.97
C THR A 147 -12.47 9.03 16.03
N ASN A 148 -13.73 9.46 16.06
CA ASN A 148 -14.81 8.81 16.80
C ASN A 148 -15.83 8.12 15.88
N LYS A 149 -15.50 8.01 14.58
CA LYS A 149 -16.36 7.37 13.60
C LYS A 149 -16.37 5.85 13.80
N VAL A 150 -17.56 5.25 13.72
CA VAL A 150 -17.68 3.79 13.77
C VAL A 150 -17.03 3.13 12.55
N ASN A 151 -17.18 3.74 11.38
CA ASN A 151 -16.40 3.45 10.18
C ASN A 151 -15.88 4.74 9.56
N LEU A 152 -14.65 4.72 9.05
CA LEU A 152 -14.04 5.90 8.42
C LEU A 152 -14.85 6.44 7.23
N ALA A 153 -15.68 5.58 6.60
CA ALA A 153 -16.59 5.96 5.52
C ALA A 153 -17.93 6.54 6.01
N ASP A 154 -18.23 6.49 7.31
CA ASP A 154 -19.49 7.00 7.85
C ASP A 154 -19.50 8.53 7.81
N VAL A 155 -20.67 9.10 7.53
CA VAL A 155 -20.86 10.57 7.54
C VAL A 155 -20.89 11.10 8.97
N ALA A 156 -21.46 10.33 9.90
CA ALA A 156 -21.57 10.69 11.30
C ALA A 156 -20.24 10.47 12.04
N GLY A 157 -19.97 11.36 13.00
CA GLY A 157 -18.72 11.40 13.74
C GLY A 157 -17.70 12.35 13.11
N ASP A 158 -16.68 12.65 13.90
CA ASP A 158 -15.60 13.55 13.57
C ASP A 158 -14.32 12.76 13.28
N MET A 159 -13.50 13.33 12.41
CA MET A 159 -12.17 12.84 12.14
C MET A 159 -11.26 14.01 11.76
N GLU A 160 -10.03 13.98 12.22
CA GLU A 160 -9.02 14.96 11.83
C GLU A 160 -7.63 14.37 11.77
N VAL A 161 -6.79 14.95 10.91
CA VAL A 161 -5.38 14.60 10.79
C VAL A 161 -4.56 15.59 11.58
N ALA A 162 -3.62 15.08 12.36
CA ALA A 162 -2.67 15.88 13.13
C ALA A 162 -1.24 15.37 12.94
N VAL A 163 -0.27 16.24 13.21
CA VAL A 163 1.16 15.90 13.19
C VAL A 163 1.69 15.91 14.62
N ILE A 164 2.47 14.90 14.95
CA ILE A 164 3.08 14.77 16.28
C ILE A 164 4.32 15.66 16.37
N ASP A 165 4.34 16.58 17.33
CA ASP A 165 5.55 17.33 17.68
C ASP A 165 6.49 16.47 18.53
N THR A 166 5.98 15.95 19.66
CA THR A 166 6.76 15.11 20.57
C THR A 166 5.94 13.94 21.09
N VAL A 167 6.62 12.84 21.42
CA VAL A 167 6.02 11.68 22.08
C VAL A 167 6.90 11.19 23.22
N ASN A 168 6.28 10.86 24.34
CA ASN A 168 6.92 10.23 25.48
C ASN A 168 6.18 8.95 25.86
N TYR A 169 6.88 7.81 25.85
CA TYR A 169 6.32 6.52 26.23
C TYR A 169 6.63 6.19 27.69
N VAL A 170 5.61 5.75 28.43
CA VAL A 170 5.76 5.05 29.71
C VAL A 170 5.04 3.71 29.60
N GLY A 171 5.81 2.63 29.44
CA GLY A 171 5.25 1.32 29.11
C GLY A 171 4.54 1.36 27.76
N THR A 172 3.24 1.06 27.76
CA THR A 172 2.35 1.11 26.59
C THR A 172 1.46 2.34 26.56
N THR A 173 1.80 3.38 27.33
CA THR A 173 1.11 4.67 27.28
C THR A 173 1.99 5.69 26.57
N ALA A 174 1.48 6.28 25.50
CA ALA A 174 2.11 7.36 24.77
C ALA A 174 1.45 8.69 25.14
N THR A 175 2.22 9.61 25.72
CA THR A 175 1.82 11.02 25.84
C THR A 175 2.34 11.76 24.63
N ILE A 176 1.44 12.31 23.83
CA ILE A 176 1.72 12.93 22.53
C ILE A 176 1.38 14.41 22.61
N THR A 177 2.33 15.26 22.22
CA THR A 177 2.09 16.68 21.95
C THR A 177 1.93 16.85 20.43
N LEU A 178 0.89 17.57 20.02
CA LEU A 178 0.58 17.86 18.62
C LEU A 178 1.15 19.22 18.22
N GLU A 179 1.60 19.34 16.96
CA GLU A 179 2.08 20.61 16.41
C GLU A 179 0.97 21.68 16.41
N ASN A 180 -0.26 21.26 16.14
CA ASN A 180 -1.44 22.12 16.10
C ASN A 180 -2.51 21.59 17.06
N PRO A 181 -3.31 22.47 17.70
CA PRO A 181 -4.39 22.05 18.57
C PRO A 181 -5.52 21.37 17.80
N LEU A 182 -6.19 20.41 18.45
CA LEU A 182 -7.32 19.68 17.88
C LEU A 182 -8.49 20.60 17.56
N VAL A 183 -9.19 20.31 16.46
CA VAL A 183 -10.41 21.00 16.05
C VAL A 183 -11.62 20.44 16.78
N TYR A 184 -11.67 19.11 16.95
CA TYR A 184 -12.81 18.42 17.55
C TYR A 184 -12.51 17.94 18.97
N SER A 185 -13.55 17.51 19.67
CA SER A 185 -13.43 16.84 20.96
C SER A 185 -13.57 15.34 20.77
N TYR A 186 -12.77 14.57 21.49
CA TYR A 186 -12.79 13.11 21.46
C TYR A 186 -12.94 12.56 22.87
N SER A 187 -13.55 11.38 22.96
CA SER A 187 -13.79 10.65 24.19
C SER A 187 -12.70 9.61 24.45
N ILE A 188 -12.65 9.14 25.70
CA ILE A 188 -11.86 7.95 26.02
C ILE A 188 -12.29 6.78 25.13
N GLY A 189 -11.31 6.05 24.60
CA GLY A 189 -11.56 4.93 23.69
C GLY A 189 -11.67 5.31 22.21
N ASP A 190 -11.69 6.60 21.85
CA ASP A 190 -11.62 7.01 20.44
C ASP A 190 -10.25 6.67 19.84
N GLU A 191 -10.24 6.42 18.53
CA GLU A 191 -9.11 5.83 17.82
C GLU A 191 -8.08 6.88 17.44
N VAL A 192 -6.80 6.52 17.60
CA VAL A 192 -5.65 7.31 17.14
C VAL A 192 -4.79 6.41 16.25
N ALA A 193 -4.90 6.55 14.94
CA ALA A 193 -4.17 5.74 13.97
C ALA A 193 -2.95 6.50 13.45
N SER A 194 -1.75 5.92 13.52
CA SER A 194 -0.59 6.44 12.81
C SER A 194 -0.47 5.85 11.41
N PHE A 195 0.09 6.63 10.50
CA PHE A 195 0.34 6.21 9.13
C PHE A 195 1.40 7.10 8.48
N ASP A 196 1.88 6.63 7.34
CA ASP A 196 2.60 7.42 6.35
C ASP A 196 1.63 7.78 5.21
N GLU A 197 1.93 8.85 4.47
CA GLU A 197 1.07 9.37 3.40
C GLU A 197 1.74 9.24 2.03
N TYR A 198 0.99 8.71 1.07
CA TYR A 198 1.35 8.81 -0.34
C TYR A 198 0.72 10.09 -0.89
N ALA A 199 1.57 11.01 -1.35
CA ALA A 199 1.13 12.26 -1.95
C ALA A 199 0.17 12.03 -3.12
N GLU A 200 0.49 11.08 -3.99
CA GLU A 200 -0.35 10.64 -5.09
C GLU A 200 -0.25 9.13 -5.31
N LEU A 201 -1.32 8.54 -5.82
CA LEU A 201 -1.35 7.17 -6.31
C LEU A 201 -1.97 7.16 -7.71
N VAL A 202 -1.11 7.00 -8.70
CA VAL A 202 -1.46 6.89 -10.12
C VAL A 202 -0.50 5.92 -10.78
N SER A 203 -0.99 5.14 -11.75
CA SER A 203 -0.09 4.28 -12.53
C SER A 203 0.80 5.14 -13.43
N SER A 204 2.10 4.88 -13.46
CA SER A 204 3.06 5.73 -14.15
C SER A 204 4.16 4.94 -14.84
N ILE A 205 4.90 5.63 -15.71
CA ILE A 205 6.09 5.11 -16.38
C ILE A 205 7.30 5.84 -15.85
N SER A 206 8.37 5.11 -15.53
CA SER A 206 9.62 5.70 -15.06
C SER A 206 10.84 4.98 -15.66
N GLY A 207 12.02 5.57 -15.46
CA GLY A 207 13.29 4.92 -15.83
C GLY A 207 13.42 4.59 -17.32
N LEU A 208 12.87 5.43 -18.21
CA LEU A 208 13.05 5.25 -19.64
C LEU A 208 14.53 5.38 -20.02
N THR A 209 15.04 4.37 -20.71
CA THR A 209 16.37 4.37 -21.31
C THR A 209 16.24 3.97 -22.78
N VAL A 210 16.90 4.70 -23.67
CA VAL A 210 16.98 4.39 -25.11
C VAL A 210 18.42 4.08 -25.47
N SER A 211 18.63 2.98 -26.18
CA SER A 211 19.91 2.56 -26.71
C SER A 211 19.77 2.38 -28.22
N THR A 212 20.24 3.36 -28.98
CA THR A 212 20.20 3.38 -30.44
C THR A 212 21.58 3.69 -31.01
N VAL A 213 21.89 3.15 -32.19
CA VAL A 213 23.03 3.60 -33.01
C VAL A 213 22.62 4.66 -34.06
N GLY A 214 21.32 4.90 -34.19
CA GLY A 214 20.73 5.94 -35.05
C GLY A 214 20.41 7.22 -34.28
N SER A 215 19.44 7.99 -34.80
CA SER A 215 18.92 9.20 -34.16
C SER A 215 17.58 8.98 -33.45
N GLY A 216 17.17 7.72 -33.28
CA GLY A 216 15.88 7.35 -32.70
C GLY A 216 15.78 7.75 -31.23
N ASP A 217 14.62 8.27 -30.84
CA ASP A 217 14.33 8.61 -29.44
C ASP A 217 12.88 8.27 -29.08
N VAL A 218 12.63 8.09 -27.78
CA VAL A 218 11.34 7.74 -27.22
C VAL A 218 10.93 8.76 -26.16
N ASP A 219 9.76 9.37 -26.32
CA ASP A 219 9.17 10.26 -25.31
C ASP A 219 8.40 9.44 -24.26
N ILE A 220 8.86 9.51 -23.01
CA ILE A 220 8.22 8.82 -21.88
C ILE A 220 6.79 9.31 -21.63
N ASN A 221 6.48 10.57 -21.94
CA ASN A 221 5.16 11.17 -21.68
C ASN A 221 4.08 10.64 -22.63
N ALA A 222 4.49 10.03 -23.74
CA ALA A 222 3.62 9.35 -24.68
C ALA A 222 3.45 7.84 -24.36
N ILE A 223 3.95 7.41 -23.19
CA ILE A 223 3.74 6.08 -22.63
C ILE A 223 2.90 6.22 -21.36
N SER A 224 1.85 5.41 -21.25
CA SER A 224 0.94 5.41 -20.09
C SER A 224 0.72 4.01 -19.57
N ALA A 225 0.51 3.89 -18.26
CA ALA A 225 0.09 2.65 -17.61
C ALA A 225 -1.42 2.67 -17.36
N ASN A 226 -2.02 1.49 -17.18
CA ASN A 226 -3.44 1.37 -16.84
C ASN A 226 -3.60 0.96 -15.37
N HIS A 227 -4.48 1.62 -14.62
CA HIS A 227 -4.70 1.30 -13.20
C HIS A 227 -5.07 -0.17 -12.94
N ILE A 228 -5.89 -0.77 -13.81
CA ILE A 228 -6.37 -2.15 -13.67
C ILE A 228 -5.35 -3.15 -14.23
N GLY A 229 -4.77 -2.83 -15.39
CA GLY A 229 -3.89 -3.73 -16.13
C GLY A 229 -2.45 -3.75 -15.64
N SER A 230 -1.95 -2.66 -15.06
CA SER A 230 -0.54 -2.51 -14.70
C SER A 230 -0.11 -3.35 -13.49
N LEU A 231 1.16 -3.70 -13.48
CA LEU A 231 1.90 -4.45 -12.48
C LEU A 231 3.31 -3.88 -12.51
N PHE A 232 3.97 -3.86 -11.36
CA PHE A 232 5.33 -3.37 -11.27
C PHE A 232 6.28 -4.24 -12.08
N ASP A 233 6.84 -3.73 -13.16
CA ASP A 233 7.63 -4.53 -14.08
C ASP A 233 8.54 -3.68 -14.96
N THR A 234 9.59 -4.31 -15.49
CA THR A 234 10.47 -3.71 -16.48
C THR A 234 10.13 -4.26 -17.85
N ILE A 235 9.84 -3.34 -18.77
CA ILE A 235 9.55 -3.66 -20.16
C ILE A 235 10.76 -3.29 -20.99
N THR A 236 11.22 -4.21 -21.82
CA THR A 236 12.27 -3.99 -22.81
C THR A 236 11.69 -4.23 -24.20
N CYS A 237 11.83 -3.23 -25.07
CA CYS A 237 11.45 -3.31 -26.47
C CYS A 237 12.70 -3.36 -27.34
N THR A 238 12.73 -4.25 -28.32
CA THR A 238 13.85 -4.41 -29.26
C THR A 238 13.36 -4.29 -30.70
N PHE A 239 13.93 -3.35 -31.45
CA PHE A 239 13.61 -3.13 -32.85
C PHE A 239 14.08 -4.29 -33.72
N THR A 240 13.17 -4.84 -34.51
CA THR A 240 13.42 -5.89 -35.52
C THR A 240 13.49 -5.34 -36.94
N SER A 241 13.11 -4.08 -37.12
CA SER A 241 13.25 -3.26 -38.33
C SER A 241 13.36 -1.79 -37.92
N SER A 242 13.44 -0.86 -38.88
CA SER A 242 13.39 0.58 -38.56
C SER A 242 12.03 1.08 -38.03
N SER A 243 10.97 0.25 -38.11
CA SER A 243 9.60 0.64 -37.77
C SER A 243 8.85 -0.36 -36.90
N THR A 244 9.41 -1.54 -36.63
CA THR A 244 8.79 -2.63 -35.87
C THR A 244 9.70 -3.07 -34.74
N PHE A 245 9.11 -3.36 -33.57
CA PHE A 245 9.82 -3.85 -32.39
C PHE A 245 9.02 -4.95 -31.69
N ASN A 246 9.70 -5.79 -30.93
CA ASN A 246 9.08 -6.75 -30.02
C ASN A 246 9.20 -6.25 -28.58
N GLY A 247 8.10 -6.29 -27.84
CA GLY A 247 8.08 -6.00 -26.41
C GLY A 247 8.27 -7.26 -25.57
N ASN A 248 9.06 -7.17 -24.53
CA ASN A 248 9.27 -8.23 -23.54
C ASN A 248 9.12 -7.67 -22.12
N SER A 249 8.26 -8.31 -21.34
CA SER A 249 8.09 -8.08 -19.92
C SER A 249 9.08 -8.96 -19.14
N ALA A 250 9.77 -8.39 -18.15
CA ALA A 250 10.63 -9.18 -17.27
C ALA A 250 9.82 -10.18 -16.42
N LEU A 251 8.54 -9.91 -16.19
CA LEU A 251 7.62 -10.76 -15.43
C LEU A 251 6.87 -11.80 -16.30
N LEU A 252 6.28 -11.37 -17.40
CA LEU A 252 5.35 -12.15 -18.24
C LEU A 252 6.03 -12.73 -19.49
N GLY A 253 7.25 -12.29 -19.81
CA GLY A 253 7.95 -12.68 -21.03
C GLY A 253 7.44 -11.92 -22.26
N PRO A 254 7.41 -12.55 -23.45
CA PRO A 254 7.05 -11.88 -24.70
C PRO A 254 5.64 -11.28 -24.67
N LEU A 255 5.53 -10.00 -25.03
CA LEU A 255 4.25 -9.26 -25.09
C LEU A 255 3.73 -9.09 -26.52
N GLY A 256 4.48 -9.54 -27.52
CA GLY A 256 4.17 -9.38 -28.94
C GLY A 256 4.92 -8.21 -29.60
N ALA A 257 4.44 -7.80 -30.77
CA ALA A 257 5.07 -6.78 -31.59
C ALA A 257 4.28 -5.46 -31.61
N GLY A 258 5.00 -4.35 -31.68
CA GLY A 258 4.49 -3.00 -31.88
C GLY A 258 5.16 -2.33 -33.09
N THR A 259 4.62 -1.18 -33.50
CA THR A 259 5.21 -0.38 -34.58
C THR A 259 5.30 1.09 -34.22
N VAL A 260 6.22 1.82 -34.84
CA VAL A 260 6.36 3.26 -34.59
C VAL A 260 5.12 4.05 -35.01
N SER A 261 4.43 3.62 -36.08
CA SER A 261 3.24 4.32 -36.59
C SER A 261 1.94 3.90 -35.91
N GLY A 262 1.88 2.67 -35.39
CA GLY A 262 0.70 2.10 -34.72
C GLY A 262 0.76 2.11 -33.19
N GLY A 263 1.94 2.36 -32.60
CA GLY A 263 2.15 2.24 -31.16
C GLY A 263 2.19 0.78 -30.69
N PHE A 264 1.95 0.58 -29.39
CA PHE A 264 1.92 -0.75 -28.77
C PHE A 264 1.12 -0.74 -27.47
N ALA A 265 0.11 -1.61 -27.35
CA ALA A 265 -0.75 -1.70 -26.17
C ALA A 265 -1.07 -3.16 -25.84
N PRO A 266 -0.09 -3.95 -25.35
CA PRO A 266 -0.30 -5.35 -25.03
C PRO A 266 -1.27 -5.47 -23.84
N ASN A 267 -2.19 -6.43 -23.88
CA ASN A 267 -3.13 -6.68 -22.77
C ASN A 267 -2.46 -7.45 -21.64
N ASN A 268 -2.83 -7.11 -20.40
CA ASN A 268 -2.58 -8.00 -19.26
C ASN A 268 -3.50 -9.24 -19.41
N PRO A 269 -2.95 -10.46 -19.47
CA PRO A 269 -3.72 -11.68 -19.71
C PRO A 269 -4.75 -11.97 -18.60
N ASP A 270 -4.50 -11.56 -17.37
CA ASP A 270 -5.38 -11.79 -16.23
C ASP A 270 -6.53 -10.78 -16.14
N LYS A 271 -6.41 -9.63 -16.82
CA LYS A 271 -7.34 -8.49 -16.69
C LYS A 271 -8.10 -8.18 -17.97
N GLY A 272 -7.58 -8.59 -19.13
CA GLY A 272 -8.20 -8.31 -20.43
C GLY A 272 -8.16 -6.83 -20.84
N VAL A 273 -7.39 -6.00 -20.14
CA VAL A 273 -7.15 -4.58 -20.44
C VAL A 273 -5.66 -4.32 -20.69
N PRO A 274 -5.29 -3.23 -21.38
CA PRO A 274 -3.89 -2.92 -21.67
C PRO A 274 -3.02 -2.89 -20.41
N TYR A 275 -1.84 -3.49 -20.50
CA TYR A 275 -0.83 -3.50 -19.45
C TYR A 275 -0.19 -2.11 -19.30
N PHE A 276 0.15 -1.53 -20.45
CA PHE A 276 0.56 -0.16 -20.70
C PHE A 276 0.20 0.17 -22.16
N MET A 277 0.35 1.44 -22.56
CA MET A 277 0.16 1.90 -23.93
C MET A 277 1.30 2.84 -24.32
N ILE A 278 1.95 2.53 -25.44
CA ILE A 278 2.90 3.40 -26.14
C ILE A 278 2.15 4.01 -27.33
N GLN A 279 2.04 5.34 -27.36
CA GLN A 279 1.43 6.04 -28.49
C GLN A 279 2.43 6.15 -29.65
N ASN A 280 1.95 6.36 -30.88
CA ASN A 280 2.83 6.56 -32.04
C ASN A 280 3.66 7.84 -31.93
N THR A 281 3.16 8.85 -31.22
CA THR A 281 3.84 10.10 -30.88
C THR A 281 5.02 9.91 -29.95
N ALA A 282 5.18 8.74 -29.32
CA ALA A 282 6.34 8.43 -28.51
C ALA A 282 7.62 8.37 -29.34
N PHE A 283 7.54 8.07 -30.63
CA PHE A 283 8.72 7.80 -31.44
C PHE A 283 9.14 9.02 -32.26
N SER A 284 10.44 9.32 -32.24
CA SER A 284 11.05 10.30 -33.13
C SER A 284 12.38 9.79 -33.68
N GLY A 285 12.90 10.43 -34.72
CA GLY A 285 14.17 10.05 -35.34
C GLY A 285 14.11 8.72 -36.11
N ALA A 286 15.26 8.07 -36.25
CA ALA A 286 15.41 6.83 -37.02
C ALA A 286 16.00 5.71 -36.15
N PHE A 287 15.27 4.59 -36.07
CA PHE A 287 15.69 3.36 -35.42
C PHE A 287 16.27 2.36 -36.42
N THR A 288 17.09 1.45 -35.91
CA THR A 288 17.70 0.35 -36.65
C THR A 288 17.47 -0.98 -35.95
N VAL A 289 17.67 -2.08 -36.68
CA VAL A 289 17.54 -3.44 -36.11
C VAL A 289 18.53 -3.59 -34.96
N GLY A 290 18.04 -4.03 -33.79
CA GLY A 290 18.82 -4.23 -32.59
C GLY A 290 18.81 -3.04 -31.63
N ASP A 291 18.29 -1.87 -32.03
CA ASP A 291 18.05 -0.77 -31.11
C ASP A 291 17.05 -1.20 -30.02
N THR A 292 17.22 -0.68 -28.82
CA THR A 292 16.36 -1.01 -27.68
C THR A 292 15.89 0.22 -26.94
N PHE A 293 14.74 0.11 -26.30
CA PHE A 293 14.34 1.01 -25.24
C PHE A 293 13.71 0.21 -24.11
N SER A 294 13.87 0.70 -22.88
CA SER A 294 13.38 0.03 -21.68
C SER A 294 12.79 1.04 -20.72
N PHE A 295 11.74 0.65 -20.00
CA PHE A 295 11.09 1.49 -18.99
C PHE A 295 10.47 0.62 -17.89
N VAL A 296 10.17 1.23 -16.76
CA VAL A 296 9.48 0.61 -15.62
C VAL A 296 8.02 1.04 -15.63
N VAL A 297 7.12 0.06 -15.53
CA VAL A 297 5.69 0.28 -15.29
C VAL A 297 5.46 0.28 -13.79
N ASN A 298 4.87 1.33 -13.25
CA ASN A 298 4.50 1.44 -11.84
C ASN A 298 2.97 1.40 -11.72
N PRO A 299 2.39 0.44 -10.97
CA PRO A 299 0.95 0.34 -10.83
C PRO A 299 0.42 1.25 -9.71
N ALA A 300 -0.88 1.55 -9.74
CA ALA A 300 -1.59 2.27 -8.68
C ALA A 300 -1.89 1.34 -7.48
N HIS A 301 -0.84 0.77 -6.87
CA HIS A 301 -0.93 -0.10 -5.70
C HIS A 301 -0.19 0.48 -4.50
N VAL A 302 -0.72 0.27 -3.29
CA VAL A 302 -0.03 0.53 -2.02
C VAL A 302 0.30 -0.81 -1.36
N PRO A 303 1.56 -1.28 -1.42
CA PRO A 303 2.00 -2.48 -0.72
C PRO A 303 2.12 -2.20 0.78
N VAL A 304 1.50 -3.03 1.61
CA VAL A 304 1.61 -2.94 3.07
C VAL A 304 1.93 -4.31 3.67
N TRP A 305 2.76 -4.28 4.70
CA TRP A 305 3.11 -5.42 5.52
C TRP A 305 2.41 -5.28 6.86
N LEU A 306 1.76 -6.35 7.30
CA LEU A 306 1.13 -6.47 8.60
C LEU A 306 1.95 -7.45 9.44
N TYR A 307 2.22 -7.10 10.68
CA TYR A 307 2.86 -7.97 11.64
C TYR A 307 1.92 -8.22 12.81
N ARG A 308 1.48 -9.46 12.95
CA ARG A 308 0.66 -9.90 14.09
C ARG A 308 1.55 -10.43 15.19
N ILE A 309 1.36 -9.91 16.39
CA ILE A 309 2.02 -10.34 17.63
C ILE A 309 0.96 -11.04 18.48
N VAL A 310 1.18 -12.30 18.79
CA VAL A 310 0.37 -13.08 19.72
C VAL A 310 1.20 -13.27 20.99
N PRO A 311 0.89 -12.57 22.09
CA PRO A 311 1.56 -12.81 23.37
C PRO A 311 1.34 -14.25 23.87
N ALA A 312 2.23 -14.73 24.73
CA ALA A 312 2.07 -16.02 25.39
C ALA A 312 0.91 -15.98 26.39
N ALA A 313 0.25 -17.11 26.57
CA ALA A 313 -0.86 -17.32 27.49
C ALA A 313 -2.11 -16.45 27.24
N ILE A 314 -2.35 -16.01 26.00
CA ILE A 314 -3.62 -15.35 25.67
C ILE A 314 -4.78 -16.36 25.57
N GLY A 315 -5.96 -15.93 26.01
CA GLY A 315 -7.18 -16.73 25.92
C GLY A 315 -7.71 -16.84 24.48
N PRO A 316 -8.51 -17.87 24.15
CA PRO A 316 -9.26 -17.87 22.91
C PRO A 316 -10.33 -16.77 22.92
N LEU A 317 -10.48 -16.05 21.81
CA LEU A 317 -11.59 -15.14 21.58
C LEU A 317 -12.36 -15.55 20.33
N SER A 318 -13.67 -15.70 20.47
CA SER A 318 -14.57 -15.82 19.32
C SER A 318 -14.81 -14.43 18.74
N ASN A 319 -14.72 -14.29 17.42
CA ASN A 319 -14.86 -13.02 16.69
C ASN A 319 -13.73 -12.01 16.95
N ASN A 320 -12.49 -12.51 17.02
CA ASN A 320 -11.35 -11.61 16.96
C ASN A 320 -11.25 -10.93 15.58
N SER A 321 -11.00 -9.62 15.56
CA SER A 321 -11.02 -8.81 14.34
C SER A 321 -10.09 -7.61 14.47
N PHE A 322 -9.63 -7.10 13.33
CA PHE A 322 -8.95 -5.82 13.22
C PHE A 322 -9.43 -5.11 11.96
N ARG A 323 -9.14 -3.82 11.85
CA ARG A 323 -9.52 -3.03 10.68
C ARG A 323 -8.30 -2.45 9.98
N LEU A 324 -8.22 -2.71 8.68
CA LEU A 324 -7.31 -2.03 7.77
C LEU A 324 -8.15 -1.16 6.83
N ALA A 325 -7.75 0.09 6.65
CA ALA A 325 -8.45 1.04 5.80
C ALA A 325 -7.50 1.69 4.79
N LEU A 326 -8.08 2.15 3.69
CA LEU A 326 -7.46 3.05 2.73
C LEU A 326 -8.36 4.28 2.62
N MET A 327 -7.79 5.44 2.90
CA MET A 327 -8.42 6.73 2.64
C MET A 327 -7.70 7.40 1.48
N LEU A 328 -8.47 8.05 0.61
CA LEU A 328 -7.94 8.85 -0.51
C LEU A 328 -9.00 9.82 -1.00
N GLU A 329 -8.54 10.80 -1.77
CA GLU A 329 -9.39 11.74 -2.51
C GLU A 329 -9.14 11.55 -4.01
N SER A 330 -10.18 11.75 -4.82
CA SER A 330 -10.06 11.73 -6.28
C SER A 330 -9.79 13.14 -6.80
N GLU A 331 -8.87 13.27 -7.74
CA GLU A 331 -8.61 14.51 -8.47
C GLU A 331 -9.36 14.59 -9.81
#